data_AF-A0A3C0IWF2-F1
#
_entry.id   AF-A0A3C0IWF2-F1
#
_cell.length_a   1.000
_cell.length_b   1.000
_cell.length_c   1.000
_cell.angle_alpha   90.00
_cell.angle_beta   90.00
_cell.angle_gamma   90.00
#
_symmetry.space_group_name_H-M   'P 1'
#
loop_
_entity.id
_entity.type
_entity.pdbx_description
1 polymer ?
#
loop_
_entity_poly.entity_id
_entity_poly.type
_entity_poly.pdbx_seq_one_letter_code
_entity_poly.pdbx_strand_id
1 'polypeptide(L)'
;METNDNKASIACQSDIGKRRKNNEDAAFCGRSQYASLLLICDGIGGHRKGEVASSMIIDSIAIPFNSLHHRLSIFGGKHFARSHLKK
;
A
#
# COMPACT_ATOMS: atom_id res chain seq x y z
N MET A 1 -13.58 -2.38 26.65
CA MET A 1 -12.24 -1.75 26.53
C MET A 1 -12.32 -0.89 25.28
N GLU A 2 -12.85 0.32 25.42
CA GLU A 2 -12.93 1.29 24.32
C GLU A 2 -11.51 1.76 24.03
N THR A 3 -10.99 1.45 22.85
CA THR A 3 -9.77 2.08 22.37
C THR A 3 -10.16 3.48 21.89
N ASN A 4 -9.66 4.49 22.61
CA ASN A 4 -9.72 5.88 22.19
C ASN A 4 -8.86 6.03 20.92
N ASP A 5 -9.42 5.65 19.78
CA ASP A 5 -8.79 5.77 18.49
C ASP A 5 -8.91 7.23 18.02
N ASN A 6 -7.92 8.05 18.35
CA ASN A 6 -7.63 9.26 17.58
C ASN A 6 -7.21 8.84 16.16
N LYS A 7 -8.18 8.43 15.33
CA LYS A 7 -7.97 8.02 13.95
C LYS A 7 -7.62 9.26 13.14
N ALA A 8 -6.32 9.48 12.89
CA ALA A 8 -5.85 10.46 11.92
C ALA A 8 -6.62 10.29 10.59
N SER A 9 -7.05 11.34 9.91
CA SER A 9 -7.58 11.18 8.55
C SER A 9 -6.43 10.87 7.59
N ILE A 10 -6.63 9.94 6.65
CA ILE A 10 -5.68 9.68 5.55
C ILE A 10 -6.39 9.96 4.23
N ALA A 11 -5.69 10.64 3.33
CA ALA A 11 -6.16 10.94 1.99
C ALA A 11 -4.95 10.97 1.06
N CYS A 12 -5.17 10.65 -0.22
CA CYS A 12 -4.18 10.81 -1.28
C CYS A 12 -4.81 11.60 -2.43
N GLN A 13 -4.02 12.48 -3.03
CA GLN A 13 -4.39 13.27 -4.19
C GLN A 13 -3.16 13.37 -5.10
N SER A 14 -3.38 13.38 -6.41
CA SER A 14 -2.33 13.58 -7.41
C SER A 14 -2.81 14.58 -8.46
N ASP A 15 -1.87 15.30 -9.07
CA ASP A 15 -2.11 16.32 -10.09
C ASP A 15 -1.10 16.14 -11.22
N ILE A 16 -1.56 16.22 -12.47
CA ILE A 16 -0.73 16.04 -13.66
C ILE A 16 0.25 17.20 -13.90
N GLY A 17 -0.02 18.37 -13.32
CA GLY A 17 0.69 19.60 -13.56
C GLY A 17 0.43 20.19 -14.95
N LYS A 18 1.20 21.23 -15.30
CA LYS A 18 0.93 22.07 -16.49
C LYS A 18 1.58 21.58 -17.79
N ARG A 19 2.51 20.61 -17.73
CA ARG A 19 3.41 20.28 -18.85
C ARG A 19 3.24 18.86 -19.39
N ARG A 20 2.74 17.93 -18.60
CA ARG A 20 2.58 16.52 -19.01
C ARG A 20 1.20 16.33 -19.66
N LYS A 21 1.12 15.38 -20.61
CA LYS A 21 -0.14 14.98 -21.26
C LYS A 21 -0.90 13.93 -20.45
N ASN A 22 -0.16 13.04 -19.79
CA ASN A 22 -0.68 12.01 -18.89
C ASN A 22 -0.04 12.17 -17.51
N ASN A 23 -0.80 11.85 -16.48
CA ASN A 23 -0.26 11.70 -15.14
C ASN A 23 0.34 10.29 -15.03
N GLU A 24 1.65 10.21 -14.80
CA GLU A 24 2.35 8.94 -14.62
C GLU A 24 2.45 8.57 -13.12
N ASP A 25 1.94 9.42 -12.24
CA ASP A 25 1.87 9.17 -10.81
C ASP A 25 0.60 8.39 -10.45
N ALA A 26 0.73 7.47 -9.50
CA ALA A 26 -0.40 6.78 -8.88
C ALA A 26 -0.23 6.80 -7.35
N ALA A 27 -1.34 6.95 -6.62
CA ALA A 27 -1.33 6.97 -5.17
C ALA A 27 -2.51 6.19 -4.60
N PHE A 28 -2.30 5.57 -3.44
CA PHE A 28 -3.32 4.86 -2.69
C PHE A 28 -3.17 5.14 -1.20
N CYS A 29 -4.29 5.36 -0.53
CA CYS A 29 -4.36 5.37 0.93
C CYS A 29 -5.51 4.47 1.39
N GLY A 30 -5.22 3.54 2.30
CA GLY A 30 -6.19 2.59 2.80
C GLY A 30 -5.91 2.17 4.22
N ARG A 31 -6.94 1.64 4.88
CA ARG A 31 -6.85 1.08 6.23
C ARG A 31 -7.38 -0.33 6.26
N SER A 32 -6.61 -1.20 6.90
CA SER A 32 -7.07 -2.52 7.32
C SER A 32 -7.22 -2.55 8.84
N GLN A 33 -7.74 -3.66 9.35
CA GLN A 33 -7.79 -3.95 10.79
C GLN A 33 -6.41 -4.00 11.47
N TYR A 34 -5.32 -4.12 10.71
CA TYR A 34 -3.97 -4.28 11.25
C TYR A 34 -3.08 -3.04 11.07
N ALA A 35 -3.26 -2.29 9.99
CA ALA A 35 -2.39 -1.16 9.65
C ALA A 35 -3.07 -0.17 8.68
N SER A 36 -2.46 1.02 8.55
CA SER A 36 -2.73 1.93 7.43
C SER A 36 -1.67 1.71 6.35
N LEU A 37 -2.07 1.64 5.08
CA LEU A 37 -1.18 1.59 3.92
C LEU A 37 -1.25 2.92 3.17
N LEU A 38 -0.10 3.57 3.01
CA LEU A 38 0.09 4.74 2.17
C LEU A 38 1.08 4.35 1.08
N LEU A 39 0.70 4.52 -0.18
CA LEU A 39 1.48 4.09 -1.33
C LEU A 39 1.53 5.21 -2.37
N ILE A 40 2.72 5.51 -2.86
CA ILE A 40 2.99 6.51 -3.91
C ILE A 40 3.90 5.84 -4.92
N CYS A 41 3.58 5.98 -6.20
CA CYS A 41 4.32 5.40 -7.31
C CYS A 41 4.48 6.47 -8.41
N ASP A 42 5.72 6.77 -8.79
CA ASP A 42 6.06 7.63 -9.93
C ASP A 42 6.46 6.72 -11.10
N GLY A 43 5.72 6.80 -12.21
CA GLY A 43 6.03 6.07 -13.42
C GLY A 43 7.23 6.68 -14.15
N ILE A 44 8.30 5.91 -14.35
CA ILE A 44 9.51 6.37 -15.05
C ILE A 44 9.21 6.90 -16.46
N GLY A 45 9.16 8.23 -16.60
CA GLY A 45 8.90 8.91 -17.86
C GLY A 45 10.02 8.73 -18.90
N GLY A 46 9.65 8.52 -20.16
CA GLY A 46 10.59 8.31 -21.28
C GLY A 46 10.43 6.96 -21.99
N HIS A 47 9.77 5.99 -21.35
CA HIS A 47 9.25 4.78 -21.98
C HIS A 47 7.74 4.90 -22.21
N ARG A 48 7.18 4.19 -23.20
CA ARG A 48 5.71 4.19 -23.42
C ARG A 48 5.04 3.58 -22.18
N LYS A 49 4.00 4.25 -21.66
CA LYS A 49 3.07 3.77 -20.62
C LYS A 49 3.56 3.85 -19.16
N GLY A 50 4.19 4.95 -18.75
CA GLY A 50 4.56 5.19 -17.36
C GLY A 50 3.37 5.10 -16.39
N GLU A 51 2.20 5.56 -16.83
CA GLU A 51 0.93 5.47 -16.11
C GLU A 51 0.47 4.03 -15.86
N VAL A 52 0.78 3.11 -16.78
CA VAL A 52 0.42 1.69 -16.64
C VAL A 52 1.33 1.03 -15.62
N ALA A 53 2.61 1.40 -15.60
CA ALA A 53 3.56 0.86 -14.63
C ALA A 53 3.21 1.28 -13.20
N SER A 54 2.93 2.57 -12.97
CA SER A 54 2.56 3.07 -11.63
C SER A 54 1.23 2.50 -11.15
N SER A 55 0.20 2.42 -12.02
CA SER A 55 -1.08 1.78 -11.69
C SER A 55 -0.91 0.29 -11.36
N MET A 56 -0.10 -0.43 -12.13
CA MET A 56 0.14 -1.87 -11.90
C MET A 56 0.74 -2.14 -10.52
N ILE A 57 1.62 -1.26 -10.03
CA ILE A 57 2.20 -1.39 -8.69
C ILE A 57 1.14 -1.16 -7.62
N ILE A 58 0.30 -0.12 -7.78
CA ILE A 58 -0.82 0.12 -6.86
C ILE A 58 -1.73 -1.11 -6.81
N ASP A 59 -2.17 -1.62 -7.95
CA ASP A 59 -3.08 -2.77 -8.01
C ASP A 59 -2.46 -4.02 -7.37
N SER A 60 -1.18 -4.28 -7.65
CA SER A 60 -0.46 -5.45 -7.14
C SER A 60 -0.30 -5.44 -5.62
N ILE A 61 -0.32 -4.27 -4.98
CA ILE A 61 -0.09 -4.12 -3.53
C ILE A 61 -1.41 -3.85 -2.79
N ALA A 62 -2.24 -2.94 -3.30
CA ALA A 62 -3.46 -2.49 -2.63
C ALA A 62 -4.55 -3.58 -2.61
N ILE A 63 -4.71 -4.33 -3.70
CA ILE A 63 -5.71 -5.41 -3.78
C ILE A 63 -5.47 -6.49 -2.72
N PRO A 64 -4.26 -7.11 -2.61
CA PRO A 64 -4.01 -8.08 -1.57
C PRO A 64 -4.03 -7.45 -0.18
N PHE A 65 -3.59 -6.20 0.00
CA PHE A 65 -3.68 -5.51 1.29
C PHE A 65 -5.12 -5.40 1.80
N ASN A 66 -6.07 -5.11 0.92
CA ASN A 66 -7.48 -5.04 1.28
C ASN A 66 -8.13 -6.44 1.42
N SER A 67 -7.62 -7.43 0.69
CA SER A 67 -8.14 -8.81 0.68
C SER A 67 -7.56 -9.70 1.79
N LEU A 68 -6.49 -9.27 2.46
CA LEU A 68 -5.84 -9.97 3.57
C LEU A 68 -6.72 -9.92 4.84
N HIS A 69 -7.82 -10.66 4.81
CA HIS A 69 -8.55 -11.12 5.99
C HIS A 69 -7.85 -12.32 6.68
N HIS A 70 -6.82 -12.90 6.03
CA HIS A 70 -6.22 -14.14 6.49
C HIS A 70 -5.01 -13.92 7.43
N ARG A 71 -5.28 -14.09 8.73
CA ARG A 71 -4.43 -14.77 9.73
C ARG A 71 -2.91 -14.53 9.68
N LEU A 72 -2.42 -13.32 9.43
CA LEU A 72 -1.12 -12.93 10.02
C LEU A 72 -1.33 -12.61 11.49
N SER A 73 -1.81 -13.60 12.24
CA SER A 73 -1.74 -13.54 13.69
C SER A 73 -0.27 -13.41 14.04
N ILE A 74 0.07 -12.35 14.78
CA ILE A 74 1.40 -12.14 15.36
C ILE A 74 1.89 -13.41 16.09
N PHE A 75 0.96 -14.27 16.53
CA PHE A 75 1.24 -15.59 17.08
C PHE A 75 1.90 -16.57 16.08
N GLY A 76 1.43 -16.61 14.83
CA GLY A 76 1.98 -17.46 13.77
C GLY A 76 3.38 -17.03 13.36
N GLY A 77 3.61 -15.71 13.21
CA GLY A 77 4.93 -15.15 12.93
C GLY A 77 5.93 -15.40 14.07
N LYS A 78 5.50 -15.23 15.33
CA LYS A 78 6.34 -15.54 16.51
C LYS A 78 6.64 -17.03 16.65
N HIS A 79 5.69 -17.93 16.35
CA HIS A 79 5.91 -19.37 16.40
C HIS A 79 6.85 -19.86 15.29
N PHE A 80 6.69 -19.34 14.07
CA PHE A 80 7.59 -19.63 12.95
C PHE A 80 9.03 -19.15 13.23
N ALA A 81 9.19 -17.91 13.68
CA ALA A 81 10.50 -17.38 14.06
C ALA A 81 11.15 -18.21 15.18
N ARG A 82 10.40 -18.60 16.21
CA ARG A 82 10.94 -19.41 17.32
C ARG A 82 11.28 -20.85 16.96
N SER A 83 10.64 -21.42 15.93
CA SER A 83 10.89 -22.80 15.48
C SER A 83 12.03 -22.91 14.48
N HIS A 84 12.28 -21.86 13.69
CA HIS A 84 13.24 -21.92 12.57
C HIS A 84 14.48 -21.00 12.73
N LEU A 85 14.49 -20.06 13.69
CA LEU A 85 15.66 -19.21 13.98
C LEU A 85 16.46 -19.63 15.23
N LYS A 86 16.19 -20.80 15.82
CA LYS A 86 17.08 -21.34 16.86
C LYS A 86 18.29 -22.03 16.22
N LYS A 87 19.42 -21.34 16.21
CA LYS A 87 20.74 -21.97 16.35
C LYS A 87 21.07 -22.08 17.84
#